data_AF-A0A7H0GG19-F1
#
_entry.id   AF-A0A7H0GG19-F1
#
_cell.length_a   1.000
_cell.length_b   1.000
_cell.length_c   1.000
_cell.angle_alpha   90.00
_cell.angle_beta   90.00
_cell.angle_gamma   90.00
#
_symmetry.space_group_name_H-M   'P 1'
#
loop_
_entity.id
_entity.type
_entity.pdbx_description
1 polymer ?
#
loop_
_entity_poly.entity_id
_entity_poly.type
_entity_poly.pdbx_seq_one_letter_code
_entity_poly.pdbx_strand_id
1 'polypeptide(L)'
;MNGAGRVRVDLIGFGQEAQAILVQGLRVFHLGLPEGVQWHVWVVGGDPGAARKTLAARHPMADRIADIRFHGADAHYRALVDEAFACPSDTLHIVICALPDDEANISAAAELLQAAPNAQFPVFARCAEIDGLPALLAGTRPRLRLFGNLAEFCTVEMICGEQQDQLARAIHADYLALTQGTMAESEAYKNDWAQLSEDARDANRAQADHIPYKLMAVQGDVRKIDDQLLEFLAMIEHERWAAHRFLNGWRFGPSATTSARPTRRWCTGTS
;
A
#
# COMPACT_ATOMS: atom_id res chain seq x y z
N MET A 1 15.76 2.92 -7.74
CA MET A 1 14.71 3.54 -8.60
C MET A 1 15.20 4.88 -9.14
N ASN A 2 16.45 4.98 -9.61
CA ASN A 2 17.00 6.25 -10.06
C ASN A 2 16.46 6.54 -11.46
N GLY A 3 15.40 7.34 -11.54
CA GLY A 3 14.86 7.87 -12.79
C GLY A 3 13.34 7.93 -12.90
N ALA A 4 12.57 7.27 -12.02
CA ALA A 4 11.12 7.31 -12.10
C ALA A 4 10.56 8.52 -11.34
N GLY A 5 9.82 9.41 -12.00
CA GLY A 5 9.15 10.55 -11.36
C GLY A 5 7.82 10.18 -10.69
N ARG A 6 7.24 9.04 -11.10
CA ARG A 6 5.88 8.60 -10.76
C ARG A 6 5.76 7.08 -10.77
N VAL A 7 4.85 6.55 -9.95
CA VAL A 7 4.35 5.17 -10.08
C VAL A 7 2.88 5.18 -10.48
N ARG A 8 2.52 4.35 -11.45
CA ARG A 8 1.13 4.03 -11.80
C ARG A 8 0.86 2.57 -11.44
N VAL A 9 -0.19 2.33 -10.65
CA VAL A 9 -0.67 0.99 -10.30
C VAL A 9 -2.05 0.78 -10.91
N ASP A 10 -2.14 -0.13 -11.86
CA ASP A 10 -3.40 -0.59 -12.45
C ASP A 10 -3.87 -1.84 -11.70
N LEU A 11 -4.89 -1.68 -10.86
CA LEU A 11 -5.50 -2.75 -10.08
C LEU A 11 -6.80 -3.21 -10.75
N ILE A 12 -6.84 -4.45 -11.23
CA ILE A 12 -7.97 -5.06 -11.91
C ILE A 12 -8.81 -5.84 -10.90
N GLY A 13 -10.08 -5.44 -10.79
CA GLY A 13 -11.02 -5.94 -9.81
C GLY A 13 -11.31 -4.92 -8.70
N PHE A 14 -12.44 -5.11 -8.03
CA PHE A 14 -12.82 -4.35 -6.83
C PHE A 14 -13.56 -5.23 -5.80
N GLY A 15 -13.24 -6.53 -5.81
CA GLY A 15 -13.65 -7.48 -4.78
C GLY A 15 -12.98 -7.21 -3.43
N GLN A 16 -13.18 -8.11 -2.47
CA GLN A 16 -12.61 -7.96 -1.12
C GLN A 16 -11.08 -7.92 -1.15
N GLU A 17 -10.47 -8.77 -1.97
CA GLU A 17 -9.03 -8.92 -2.12
C GLU A 17 -8.41 -7.69 -2.79
N ALA A 18 -9.02 -7.21 -3.89
CA ALA A 18 -8.59 -5.98 -4.55
C ALA A 18 -8.70 -4.77 -3.61
N GLN A 19 -9.80 -4.66 -2.86
CA GLN A 19 -9.95 -3.60 -1.85
C GLN A 19 -8.87 -3.69 -0.76
N ALA A 20 -8.54 -4.89 -0.29
CA ALA A 20 -7.47 -5.09 0.68
C ALA A 20 -6.09 -4.69 0.12
N ILE A 21 -5.78 -5.05 -1.13
CA ILE A 21 -4.55 -4.63 -1.81
C ILE A 21 -4.49 -3.10 -1.95
N LEU A 22 -5.57 -2.47 -2.38
CA LEU A 22 -5.64 -1.01 -2.50
C LEU A 22 -5.41 -0.35 -1.13
N VAL A 23 -6.13 -0.78 -0.09
CA VAL A 23 -6.02 -0.18 1.25
C VAL A 23 -4.63 -0.39 1.84
N GLN A 24 -4.03 -1.58 1.67
CA GLN A 24 -2.65 -1.82 2.11
C GLN A 24 -1.66 -0.98 1.31
N GLY A 25 -1.84 -0.86 0.00
CA GLY A 25 -1.04 0.02 -0.85
C GLY A 25 -1.10 1.48 -0.40
N LEU A 26 -2.29 2.00 -0.12
CA LEU A 26 -2.47 3.34 0.46
C LEU A 26 -1.83 3.48 1.85
N ARG A 27 -1.67 2.38 2.60
CA ARG A 27 -1.11 2.41 3.95
C ARG A 27 0.42 2.46 3.96
N VAL A 28 1.07 1.74 3.05
CA VAL A 28 2.53 1.51 3.13
C VAL A 28 3.30 1.92 1.88
N PHE A 29 2.67 2.16 0.73
CA PHE A 29 3.38 2.37 -0.54
C PHE A 29 3.82 3.84 -0.75
N HIS A 30 4.54 4.38 0.24
CA HIS A 30 5.09 5.73 0.23
C HIS A 30 6.57 5.69 -0.15
N LEU A 31 6.91 6.19 -1.34
CA LEU A 31 8.26 6.07 -1.90
C LEU A 31 9.03 7.40 -1.98
N GLY A 32 8.42 8.52 -1.57
CA GLY A 32 9.02 9.85 -1.68
C GLY A 32 9.23 10.31 -3.13
N LEU A 33 8.35 9.87 -4.04
CA LEU A 33 8.39 10.28 -5.44
C LEU A 33 7.72 11.64 -5.63
N PRO A 34 8.23 12.53 -6.50
CA PRO A 34 7.67 13.88 -6.69
C PRO A 34 6.19 13.89 -7.07
N GLU A 35 5.75 12.96 -7.92
CA GLU A 35 4.33 12.85 -8.33
C GLU A 35 3.58 11.76 -7.56
N GLY A 36 4.23 11.10 -6.60
CA GLY A 36 3.66 10.04 -5.78
C GLY A 36 3.23 8.80 -6.57
N VAL A 37 2.21 8.12 -6.04
CA VAL A 37 1.63 6.90 -6.61
C VAL A 37 0.21 7.20 -7.08
N GLN A 38 -0.10 6.85 -8.33
CA GLN A 38 -1.45 6.94 -8.90
C GLN A 38 -2.06 5.55 -9.00
N TRP A 39 -3.24 5.38 -8.42
CA TRP A 39 -4.01 4.13 -8.43
C TRP A 39 -5.12 4.21 -9.45
N HIS A 40 -5.14 3.26 -10.38
CA HIS A 40 -6.19 3.08 -11.37
C HIS A 40 -6.90 1.74 -11.08
N VAL A 41 -8.13 1.82 -10.57
CA VAL A 41 -8.96 0.66 -10.24
C VAL A 41 -9.89 0.35 -11.42
N TRP A 42 -9.69 -0.81 -12.02
CA TRP A 42 -10.43 -1.29 -13.18
C TRP A 42 -11.52 -2.27 -12.76
N VAL A 43 -12.78 -1.80 -12.77
CA VAL A 43 -13.94 -2.57 -12.32
C VAL A 43 -14.44 -3.44 -13.47
N VAL A 44 -14.32 -4.76 -13.29
CA VAL A 44 -14.82 -5.78 -14.24
C VAL A 44 -16.27 -6.12 -13.90
N GLY A 45 -17.17 -5.98 -14.87
CA GLY A 45 -18.59 -6.39 -14.73
C GLY A 45 -19.42 -5.58 -13.73
N GLY A 46 -18.96 -4.39 -13.33
CA GLY A 46 -19.64 -3.54 -12.35
C GLY A 46 -19.54 -2.05 -12.68
N ASP A 47 -20.17 -1.20 -11.86
CA ASP A 47 -20.16 0.26 -12.01
C ASP A 47 -18.96 0.90 -11.27
N PRO A 48 -18.05 1.58 -11.98
CA PRO A 48 -16.94 2.32 -11.37
C PRO A 48 -17.41 3.40 -10.38
N GLY A 49 -18.57 4.01 -10.62
CA GLY A 49 -19.15 5.01 -9.73
C GLY A 49 -19.57 4.42 -8.37
N ALA A 50 -20.24 3.28 -8.39
CA ALA A 50 -20.60 2.52 -7.18
C ALA A 50 -19.36 2.03 -6.41
N ALA A 51 -18.34 1.56 -7.11
CA ALA A 51 -17.07 1.16 -6.51
C ALA A 51 -16.40 2.33 -5.76
N ARG A 52 -16.31 3.51 -6.40
CA ARG A 52 -15.78 4.72 -5.77
C ARG A 52 -16.56 5.12 -4.53
N LYS A 53 -17.91 5.09 -4.58
CA LYS A 53 -18.77 5.39 -3.42
C LYS A 53 -18.54 4.42 -2.26
N THR A 54 -18.30 3.14 -2.57
CA THR A 54 -18.02 2.11 -1.57
C THR A 54 -16.68 2.36 -0.87
N LEU A 55 -15.63 2.71 -1.61
CA LEU A 55 -14.34 3.09 -1.02
C LEU A 55 -14.51 4.33 -0.13
N ALA A 56 -15.16 5.38 -0.63
CA ALA A 56 -15.34 6.63 0.11
C ALA A 56 -16.19 6.47 1.38
N ALA A 57 -17.14 5.54 1.40
CA ALA A 57 -17.94 5.24 2.59
C ALA A 57 -17.10 4.59 3.71
N ARG A 58 -16.12 3.75 3.35
CA ARG A 58 -15.23 3.07 4.32
C ARG A 58 -14.01 3.90 4.69
N HIS A 59 -13.42 4.58 3.71
CA HIS A 59 -12.18 5.35 3.82
C HIS A 59 -12.38 6.76 3.23
N PRO A 60 -13.11 7.65 3.93
CA PRO A 60 -13.53 8.94 3.38
C PRO A 60 -12.38 9.92 3.10
N MET A 61 -11.16 9.61 3.54
CA MET A 61 -9.97 10.43 3.32
C MET A 61 -8.93 9.73 2.42
N ALA A 62 -9.31 8.65 1.72
CA ALA A 62 -8.39 7.91 0.83
C ALA A 62 -7.78 8.80 -0.27
N ASP A 63 -8.57 9.70 -0.86
CA ASP A 63 -8.11 10.66 -1.90
C ASP A 63 -7.08 11.69 -1.38
N ARG A 64 -6.83 11.76 -0.06
CA ARG A 64 -5.75 12.58 0.52
C ARG A 64 -4.40 11.87 0.55
N ILE A 65 -4.40 10.56 0.35
CA ILE A 65 -3.22 9.71 0.43
C ILE A 65 -2.59 9.59 -0.96
N ALA A 66 -3.41 9.36 -1.98
CA ALA A 66 -2.99 9.15 -3.36
C ALA A 66 -4.10 9.58 -4.34
N ASP A 67 -3.75 9.78 -5.61
CA ASP A 67 -4.73 9.93 -6.69
C ASP A 67 -5.32 8.57 -7.03
N ILE A 68 -6.62 8.37 -6.76
CA ILE A 68 -7.33 7.12 -6.96
C ILE A 68 -8.43 7.32 -8.00
N ARG A 69 -8.32 6.60 -9.11
CA ARG A 69 -9.21 6.69 -10.26
C ARG A 69 -9.91 5.36 -10.48
N PHE A 70 -11.18 5.42 -10.87
CA PHE A 70 -12.01 4.25 -11.11
C PHE A 70 -12.46 4.22 -12.56
N HIS A 71 -12.31 3.06 -13.19
CA HIS A 71 -12.56 2.84 -14.61
C HIS A 71 -13.39 1.58 -14.82
N GLY A 72 -14.16 1.53 -15.90
CA GLY A 72 -14.80 0.30 -16.35
C GLY A 72 -13.81 -0.50 -17.20
N ALA A 73 -13.71 -1.81 -16.95
CA ALA A 73 -12.90 -2.71 -17.77
C ALA A 73 -13.76 -3.39 -18.84
N ASP A 74 -13.26 -3.39 -20.08
CA ASP A 74 -13.74 -4.27 -21.14
C ASP A 74 -12.99 -5.62 -21.10
N ALA A 75 -13.50 -6.63 -21.82
CA ALA A 75 -12.92 -7.97 -21.86
C ALA A 75 -11.52 -8.05 -22.51
N HIS A 76 -10.98 -6.93 -23.01
CA HIS A 76 -9.66 -6.89 -23.64
C HIS A 76 -8.74 -5.85 -23.00
N TYR A 77 -9.21 -5.18 -21.94
CA TYR A 77 -8.48 -4.14 -21.22
C TYR A 77 -7.86 -3.07 -22.13
N ARG A 78 -8.52 -2.74 -23.26
CA ARG A 78 -7.92 -1.86 -24.29
C ARG A 78 -7.65 -0.47 -23.74
N ALA A 79 -8.61 0.09 -23.01
CA ALA A 79 -8.46 1.39 -22.39
C ALA A 79 -7.28 1.43 -21.40
N LEU A 80 -7.07 0.36 -20.62
CA LEU A 80 -5.91 0.25 -19.72
C LEU A 80 -4.62 0.24 -20.51
N VAL A 81 -4.53 -0.60 -21.55
CA VAL A 81 -3.34 -0.72 -22.39
C VAL A 81 -3.01 0.61 -23.08
N ASP A 82 -4.00 1.27 -23.66
CA ASP A 82 -3.85 2.57 -24.31
C ASP A 82 -3.38 3.65 -23.32
N GLU A 83 -4.00 3.73 -22.14
CA GLU A 83 -3.56 4.66 -21.09
C GLU A 83 -2.16 4.36 -20.58
N ALA A 84 -1.79 3.08 -20.44
CA ALA A 84 -0.48 2.67 -20.00
C ALA A 84 0.60 3.06 -21.02
N PHE A 85 0.34 2.88 -22.32
CA PHE A 85 1.27 3.28 -23.38
C PHE A 85 1.35 4.81 -23.58
N ALA A 86 0.32 5.56 -23.19
CA ALA A 86 0.31 7.02 -23.27
C ALA A 86 1.07 7.71 -22.12
N CYS A 87 1.50 6.97 -21.09
CA CYS A 87 2.19 7.57 -19.94
C CYS A 87 3.64 7.98 -20.27
N PRO A 88 4.18 8.99 -19.55
CA PRO A 88 5.58 9.38 -19.66
C PRO A 88 6.55 8.23 -19.47
N SER A 89 7.70 8.27 -20.16
CA SER A 89 8.71 7.19 -20.14
C SER A 89 9.37 6.96 -18.77
N ASP A 90 9.28 7.94 -17.86
CA ASP A 90 9.76 7.87 -16.48
C ASP A 90 8.68 7.38 -15.50
N THR A 91 7.51 6.94 -15.98
CA THR A 91 6.51 6.32 -15.13
C THR A 91 6.86 4.84 -14.91
N LEU A 92 6.91 4.40 -13.65
CA LEU A 92 6.96 2.98 -13.32
C LEU A 92 5.53 2.43 -13.29
N HIS A 93 5.25 1.46 -14.14
CA HIS A 93 3.92 0.86 -14.28
C HIS A 93 3.89 -0.50 -13.59
N ILE A 94 2.83 -0.77 -12.85
CA ILE A 94 2.57 -2.05 -12.19
C ILE A 94 1.12 -2.43 -12.47
N VAL A 95 0.90 -3.65 -12.94
CA VAL A 95 -0.45 -4.18 -13.15
C VAL A 95 -0.71 -5.29 -12.14
N ILE A 96 -1.86 -5.29 -11.47
CA ILE A 96 -2.26 -6.29 -10.48
C ILE A 96 -3.64 -6.82 -10.82
N CYS A 97 -3.77 -8.12 -11.09
CA CYS A 97 -5.03 -8.82 -11.24
C CYS A 97 -5.45 -9.37 -9.88
N ALA A 98 -6.59 -8.89 -9.37
CA ALA A 98 -7.18 -9.29 -8.10
C ALA A 98 -8.71 -9.48 -8.23
N LEU A 99 -9.09 -10.35 -9.15
CA LEU A 99 -10.44 -10.86 -9.41
C LEU A 99 -10.81 -12.00 -8.44
N PRO A 100 -12.11 -12.38 -8.38
CA PRO A 100 -12.64 -13.30 -7.37
C PRO A 100 -11.97 -14.67 -7.32
N ASP A 101 -11.55 -15.21 -8.45
CA ASP A 101 -10.96 -16.54 -8.56
C ASP A 101 -9.64 -16.54 -9.35
N ASP A 102 -8.85 -17.60 -9.17
CA ASP A 102 -7.51 -17.73 -9.78
C ASP A 102 -7.57 -17.80 -11.31
N GLU A 103 -8.61 -18.43 -11.88
CA GLU A 103 -8.79 -18.55 -13.33
C GLU A 103 -9.01 -17.19 -13.98
N ALA A 104 -9.87 -16.36 -13.39
CA ALA A 104 -10.12 -14.99 -13.84
C ALA A 104 -8.85 -14.14 -13.76
N ASN A 105 -8.06 -14.28 -12.70
CA ASN A 105 -6.79 -13.56 -12.53
C ASN A 105 -5.75 -13.94 -13.58
N ILE A 106 -5.57 -15.23 -13.83
CA ILE A 106 -4.61 -15.74 -14.82
C ILE A 106 -5.05 -15.36 -16.23
N SER A 107 -6.35 -15.45 -16.52
CA SER A 107 -6.93 -15.09 -17.82
C SER A 107 -6.75 -13.61 -18.11
N ALA A 108 -7.09 -12.73 -17.16
CA ALA A 108 -6.88 -11.28 -17.30
C ALA A 108 -5.40 -10.94 -17.53
N ALA A 109 -4.50 -11.57 -16.76
CA ALA A 109 -3.07 -11.37 -16.94
C ALA A 109 -2.57 -11.84 -18.31
N ALA A 110 -3.06 -12.97 -18.81
CA ALA A 110 -2.72 -13.48 -20.13
C ALA A 110 -3.22 -12.55 -21.25
N GLU A 111 -4.45 -12.05 -21.15
CA GLU A 111 -5.02 -11.08 -22.09
C GLU A 111 -4.21 -9.80 -22.14
N LEU A 112 -3.81 -9.24 -20.99
CA LEU A 112 -2.97 -8.05 -20.92
C LEU A 112 -1.60 -8.25 -21.55
N LEU A 113 -0.96 -9.39 -21.26
CA LEU A 113 0.35 -9.72 -21.83
C LEU A 113 0.30 -9.90 -23.35
N GLN A 114 -0.83 -10.40 -23.87
CA GLN A 114 -1.09 -10.55 -25.30
C GLN A 114 -1.43 -9.23 -25.98
N ALA A 115 -2.24 -8.38 -25.33
CA ALA A 115 -2.64 -7.07 -25.85
C ALA A 115 -1.47 -6.06 -25.84
N ALA A 116 -0.53 -6.22 -24.91
CA ALA A 116 0.63 -5.36 -24.74
C ALA A 116 1.96 -6.14 -24.85
N PRO A 117 2.29 -6.75 -26.00
CA PRO A 117 3.48 -7.62 -26.12
C PRO A 117 4.79 -6.85 -25.95
N ASN A 118 4.79 -5.55 -26.29
CA ASN A 118 5.97 -4.68 -26.21
C ASN A 118 6.05 -3.88 -24.90
N ALA A 119 5.07 -4.00 -24.00
CA ALA A 119 5.12 -3.33 -22.71
C ALA A 119 6.20 -3.92 -21.80
N GLN A 120 6.83 -3.09 -20.97
CA GLN A 120 7.87 -3.53 -20.03
C GLN A 120 7.38 -3.71 -18.60
N PHE A 121 6.11 -3.37 -18.32
CA PHE A 121 5.59 -3.45 -16.96
C PHE A 121 5.40 -4.90 -16.49
N PRO A 122 5.64 -5.18 -15.20
CA PRO A 122 5.25 -6.44 -14.59
C PRO A 122 3.73 -6.52 -14.42
N VAL A 123 3.20 -7.73 -14.62
CA VAL A 123 1.82 -8.11 -14.35
C VAL A 123 1.83 -9.09 -13.18
N PHE A 124 1.21 -8.70 -12.09
CA PHE A 124 0.97 -9.54 -10.93
C PHE A 124 -0.41 -10.15 -11.03
N ALA A 125 -0.56 -11.44 -10.78
CA ALA A 125 -1.86 -12.10 -10.74
C ALA A 125 -2.01 -12.88 -9.43
N ARG A 126 -3.11 -12.63 -8.71
CA ARG A 126 -3.42 -13.38 -7.51
C ARG A 126 -3.70 -14.83 -7.89
N CYS A 127 -3.04 -15.75 -7.20
CA CYS A 127 -3.22 -17.19 -7.34
C CYS A 127 -3.12 -17.81 -5.94
N ALA A 128 -4.26 -18.10 -5.34
CA ALA A 128 -4.38 -18.52 -3.95
C ALA A 128 -4.34 -20.04 -3.76
N GLU A 129 -4.83 -20.81 -4.73
CA GLU A 129 -5.09 -22.26 -4.57
C GLU A 129 -4.18 -23.14 -5.43
N ILE A 130 -3.62 -22.61 -6.53
CA ILE A 130 -2.86 -23.43 -7.49
C ILE A 130 -1.37 -23.48 -7.12
N ASP A 131 -1.01 -24.51 -6.38
CA ASP A 131 0.39 -24.81 -6.04
C ASP A 131 1.25 -25.16 -7.27
N GLY A 132 2.53 -24.77 -7.25
CA GLY A 132 3.52 -25.13 -8.27
C GLY A 132 3.41 -24.37 -9.60
N LEU A 133 2.27 -23.72 -9.87
CA LEU A 133 2.10 -22.88 -11.06
C LEU A 133 3.11 -21.72 -11.16
N PRO A 134 3.48 -21.02 -10.06
CA PRO A 134 4.52 -19.98 -10.14
C PRO A 134 5.85 -20.53 -10.66
N ALA A 135 6.24 -21.74 -10.23
CA ALA A 135 7.47 -22.40 -10.67
C ALA A 135 7.40 -22.83 -12.15
N LEU A 136 6.23 -23.24 -12.63
CA LEU A 136 6.01 -23.60 -14.03
C LEU A 136 6.07 -22.39 -14.98
N LEU A 137 5.53 -21.24 -14.52
CA LEU A 137 5.51 -20.00 -15.30
C LEU A 137 6.83 -19.22 -15.22
N ALA A 138 7.65 -19.51 -14.21
CA ALA A 138 8.99 -18.95 -14.08
C ALA A 138 9.82 -19.28 -15.34
N GLY A 139 10.31 -18.24 -16.01
CA GLY A 139 11.14 -18.35 -17.22
C GLY A 139 10.37 -18.39 -18.55
N THR A 140 9.09 -18.77 -18.58
CA THR A 140 8.28 -18.74 -19.81
C THR A 140 7.54 -17.42 -20.00
N ARG A 141 7.13 -16.77 -18.91
CA ARG A 141 6.49 -15.45 -18.92
C ARG A 141 7.19 -14.52 -17.93
N PRO A 142 8.32 -13.89 -18.29
CA PRO A 142 9.14 -13.12 -17.34
C PRO A 142 8.44 -11.89 -16.76
N ARG A 143 7.38 -11.40 -17.44
CA ARG A 143 6.56 -10.27 -16.99
C ARG A 143 5.42 -10.70 -16.05
N LEU A 144 5.08 -11.99 -15.98
CA LEU A 144 4.00 -12.49 -15.11
C LEU A 144 4.57 -12.94 -13.78
N ARG A 145 3.99 -12.46 -12.68
CA ARG A 145 4.32 -12.87 -11.32
C ARG A 145 3.05 -13.29 -10.60
N LEU A 146 3.02 -14.52 -10.12
CA LEU A 146 1.92 -14.98 -9.29
C LEU A 146 2.19 -14.63 -7.83
N PHE A 147 1.14 -14.32 -7.06
CA PHE A 147 1.24 -14.03 -5.63
C PHE A 147 -0.02 -14.46 -4.88
N GLY A 148 0.07 -14.52 -3.55
CA GLY A 148 -1.09 -14.75 -2.68
C GLY A 148 -1.42 -16.21 -2.42
N ASN A 149 -0.49 -17.14 -2.68
CA ASN A 149 -0.68 -18.57 -2.42
C ASN A 149 -0.92 -18.81 -0.93
N LEU A 150 -2.08 -19.35 -0.58
CA LEU A 150 -2.46 -19.61 0.82
C LEU A 150 -1.52 -20.59 1.53
N ALA A 151 -0.92 -21.54 0.81
CA ALA A 151 0.04 -22.46 1.39
C ALA A 151 1.29 -21.74 1.96
N GLU A 152 1.64 -20.58 1.40
CA GLU A 152 2.75 -19.75 1.91
C GLU A 152 2.36 -18.98 3.19
N PHE A 153 1.06 -18.73 3.41
CA PHE A 153 0.55 -17.90 4.51
C PHE A 153 -0.15 -18.67 5.64
N CYS A 154 -0.65 -19.88 5.40
CA CYS A 154 -1.39 -20.71 6.36
C CYS A 154 -0.47 -21.63 7.18
N THR A 155 0.69 -21.13 7.62
CA THR A 155 1.58 -21.85 8.54
C THR A 155 1.19 -21.59 9.99
N VAL A 156 1.40 -22.56 10.89
CA VAL A 156 1.10 -22.41 12.32
C VAL A 156 1.84 -21.20 12.88
N GLU A 157 3.08 -21.02 12.45
CA GLU A 157 3.96 -19.92 12.84
C GLU A 157 3.40 -18.55 12.42
N MET A 158 2.78 -18.43 11.24
CA MET A 158 2.10 -17.20 10.81
C MET A 158 0.76 -16.98 11.52
N ILE A 159 0.00 -18.05 11.80
CA ILE A 159 -1.29 -17.97 12.50
C ILE A 159 -1.11 -17.57 13.97
N CYS A 160 -0.03 -18.02 14.62
CA CYS A 160 0.28 -17.66 16.00
C CYS A 160 0.83 -16.21 16.15
N GLY A 161 1.13 -15.52 15.04
CA GLY A 161 1.46 -14.09 15.01
C GLY A 161 2.79 -13.67 15.65
N GLU A 162 3.54 -14.59 16.27
CA GLU A 162 4.76 -14.25 17.02
C GLU A 162 5.92 -13.78 16.11
N GLN A 163 6.05 -14.33 14.89
CA GLN A 163 7.06 -13.86 13.93
C GLN A 163 6.61 -12.60 13.17
N GLN A 164 5.34 -12.48 12.79
CA GLN A 164 4.85 -11.36 11.97
C GLN A 164 4.98 -10.02 12.72
N ASP A 165 4.73 -10.02 14.03
CA ASP A 165 4.81 -8.82 14.84
C ASP A 165 6.21 -8.55 15.40
N GLN A 166 7.23 -9.37 15.10
CA GLN A 166 8.55 -9.25 15.75
C GLN A 166 9.17 -7.86 15.54
N LEU A 167 9.17 -7.38 14.29
CA LEU A 167 9.71 -6.06 13.96
C LEU A 167 8.84 -4.93 14.50
N ALA A 168 7.52 -5.09 14.44
CA ALA A 168 6.57 -4.12 15.00
C ALA A 168 6.70 -3.98 16.52
N ARG A 169 6.94 -5.09 17.23
CA ARG A 169 7.21 -5.12 18.68
C ARG A 169 8.54 -4.46 19.03
N ALA A 170 9.57 -4.68 18.22
CA ALA A 170 10.86 -4.01 18.40
C ALA A 170 10.73 -2.49 18.23
N ILE A 171 10.03 -2.03 17.19
CA ILE A 171 9.69 -0.62 16.96
C ILE A 171 8.96 -0.03 18.18
N HIS A 172 7.95 -0.74 18.69
CA HIS A 172 7.20 -0.31 19.87
C HIS A 172 8.07 -0.23 21.13
N ALA A 173 8.94 -1.21 21.35
CA ALA A 173 9.86 -1.22 22.47
C ALA A 173 10.83 -0.03 22.42
N ASP A 174 11.37 0.29 21.25
CA ASP A 174 12.22 1.46 21.04
C ASP A 174 11.46 2.77 21.30
N TYR A 175 10.20 2.86 20.85
CA TYR A 175 9.34 4.01 21.15
C TYR A 175 9.13 4.21 22.65
N LEU A 176 8.85 3.14 23.40
CA LEU A 176 8.73 3.22 24.87
C LEU A 176 10.03 3.68 25.52
N ALA A 177 11.18 3.16 25.09
CA ALA A 177 12.48 3.55 25.62
C ALA A 177 12.78 5.05 25.37
N LEU A 178 12.45 5.57 24.18
CA LEU A 178 12.67 6.97 23.80
C LEU A 178 11.70 7.95 24.47
N THR A 179 10.50 7.49 24.84
CA THR A 179 9.45 8.34 25.43
C THR A 179 9.34 8.22 26.96
N GLN A 180 10.19 7.40 27.59
CA GLN A 180 10.31 7.37 29.04
C GLN A 180 10.66 8.77 29.59
N GLY A 181 9.77 9.32 30.40
CA GLY A 181 9.95 10.64 31.02
C GLY A 181 9.50 11.84 30.16
N THR A 182 8.96 11.63 28.96
CA THR A 182 8.39 12.70 28.14
C THR A 182 6.85 12.67 28.13
N MET A 183 6.22 13.86 28.19
CA MET A 183 4.78 14.00 27.95
C MET A 183 4.50 13.94 26.44
N ALA A 184 4.76 12.78 25.80
CA ALA A 184 4.46 12.56 24.39
C ALA A 184 2.94 12.38 24.13
N GLU A 185 2.53 12.69 22.90
CA GLU A 185 1.17 13.05 22.45
C GLU A 185 0.01 12.07 22.71
N SER A 186 0.20 10.88 23.29
CA SER A 186 -0.93 10.03 23.71
C SER A 186 -0.49 8.89 24.62
N GLU A 187 -0.98 8.89 25.86
CA GLU A 187 -0.86 7.76 26.80
C GLU A 187 -1.35 6.43 26.21
N ALA A 188 -2.23 6.46 25.19
CA ALA A 188 -2.76 5.25 24.55
C ALA A 188 -1.71 4.41 23.81
N TYR A 189 -0.56 4.99 23.47
CA TYR A 189 0.55 4.31 22.79
C TYR A 189 1.68 3.92 23.76
N LYS A 190 1.53 4.17 25.06
CA LYS A 190 2.55 3.84 26.08
C LYS A 190 2.31 2.53 26.81
N ASN A 191 1.20 1.84 26.51
CA ASN A 191 0.91 0.54 27.11
C ASN A 191 1.85 -0.55 26.57
N ASP A 192 1.99 -1.63 27.34
CA ASP A 192 2.65 -2.84 26.88
C ASP A 192 1.98 -3.39 25.61
N TRP A 193 2.76 -4.05 24.75
CA TRP A 193 2.27 -4.58 23.46
C TRP A 193 0.97 -5.38 23.60
N ALA A 194 0.85 -6.23 24.62
CA ALA A 194 -0.32 -7.05 24.90
C ALA A 194 -1.59 -6.25 25.24
N GLN A 195 -1.44 -5.00 25.65
CA GLN A 195 -2.52 -4.08 26.06
C GLN A 195 -2.77 -2.95 25.05
N LEU A 196 -1.97 -2.84 23.99
CA LEU A 196 -2.22 -1.92 22.90
C LEU A 196 -3.55 -2.24 22.20
N SER A 197 -4.23 -1.18 21.76
CA SER A 197 -5.35 -1.33 20.84
C SER A 197 -4.86 -1.86 19.48
N GLU A 198 -5.72 -2.52 18.71
CA GLU A 198 -5.35 -2.98 17.37
C GLU A 198 -4.94 -1.83 16.46
N ASP A 199 -5.55 -0.64 16.57
CA ASP A 199 -5.11 0.55 15.81
C ASP A 199 -3.66 0.94 16.14
N ALA A 200 -3.25 0.80 17.40
CA ALA A 200 -1.88 1.07 17.81
C ALA A 200 -0.90 -0.02 17.37
N ARG A 201 -1.29 -1.30 17.41
CA ARG A 201 -0.48 -2.39 16.84
C ARG A 201 -0.34 -2.24 15.33
N ASP A 202 -1.43 -1.95 14.63
CA ASP A 202 -1.44 -1.74 13.18
C ASP A 202 -0.57 -0.57 12.75
N ALA A 203 -0.48 0.50 13.56
CA ALA A 203 0.44 1.60 13.28
C ALA A 203 1.92 1.14 13.30
N ASN A 204 2.29 0.28 14.27
CA ASN A 204 3.63 -0.30 14.35
C ASN A 204 3.88 -1.34 13.24
N ARG A 205 2.89 -2.16 12.90
CA ARG A 205 2.94 -3.10 11.75
C ARG A 205 3.14 -2.34 10.44
N ALA A 206 2.39 -1.27 10.22
CA ALA A 206 2.54 -0.42 9.03
C ALA A 206 3.94 0.22 8.94
N GLN A 207 4.53 0.62 10.07
CA GLN A 207 5.91 1.11 10.09
C GLN A 207 6.92 0.00 9.76
N ALA A 208 6.72 -1.21 10.29
CA ALA A 208 7.53 -2.38 9.97
C ALA A 208 7.47 -2.73 8.47
N ASP A 209 6.26 -2.79 7.90
CA ASP A 209 5.99 -3.03 6.48
C ASP A 209 6.62 -1.97 5.56
N HIS A 210 6.85 -0.76 6.09
CA HIS A 210 7.41 0.35 5.32
C HIS A 210 8.95 0.34 5.25
N ILE A 211 9.62 -0.38 6.16
CA ILE A 211 11.10 -0.44 6.23
C ILE A 211 11.75 -0.89 4.90
N PRO A 212 11.26 -1.92 4.19
CA PRO A 212 11.85 -2.33 2.92
C PRO A 212 11.94 -1.17 1.91
N TYR A 213 10.94 -0.30 1.84
CA TYR A 213 10.95 0.85 0.91
C TYR A 213 11.97 1.91 1.29
N LYS A 214 12.15 2.18 2.59
CA LYS A 214 13.23 3.05 3.09
C LYS A 214 14.61 2.47 2.78
N LEU A 215 14.76 1.15 2.92
CA LEU A 215 16.00 0.46 2.56
C LEU A 215 16.30 0.57 1.05
N MET A 216 15.28 0.59 0.19
CA MET A 216 15.49 0.83 -1.24
C MET A 216 16.06 2.21 -1.54
N ALA A 217 15.68 3.25 -0.79
CA ALA A 217 16.22 4.61 -0.93
C ALA A 217 17.73 4.67 -0.64
N VAL A 218 18.20 3.86 0.32
CA VAL A 218 19.63 3.78 0.69
C VAL A 218 20.37 2.63 0.01
N GLN A 219 19.73 1.94 -0.95
CA GLN A 219 20.27 0.75 -1.62
C GLN A 219 20.73 -0.34 -0.62
N GLY A 220 20.03 -0.46 0.50
CA GLY A 220 20.33 -1.41 1.57
C GLY A 220 21.49 -1.04 2.49
N ASP A 221 22.22 0.05 2.23
CA ASP A 221 23.35 0.47 3.06
C ASP A 221 23.00 1.69 3.92
N VAL A 222 22.58 1.43 5.16
CA VAL A 222 22.18 2.45 6.14
C VAL A 222 23.30 3.44 6.49
N ARG A 223 24.58 3.11 6.22
CA ARG A 223 25.71 4.02 6.46
C ARG A 223 25.74 5.19 5.46
N LYS A 224 24.95 5.11 4.40
CA LYS A 224 24.78 6.19 3.42
C LYS A 224 23.79 7.26 3.87
N ILE A 225 23.17 7.12 5.04
CA ILE A 225 22.25 8.11 5.59
C ILE A 225 23.07 9.31 6.09
N ASP A 226 22.98 10.42 5.37
CA ASP A 226 23.39 11.75 5.80
C ASP A 226 22.16 12.56 6.29
N ASP A 227 22.39 13.80 6.73
CA ASP A 227 21.31 14.65 7.28
C ASP A 227 20.20 14.92 6.26
N GLN A 228 20.54 15.07 4.98
CA GLN A 228 19.56 15.32 3.92
C GLN A 228 18.70 14.09 3.64
N LEU A 229 19.33 12.91 3.57
CA LEU A 229 18.63 11.65 3.40
C LEU A 229 17.80 11.29 4.64
N LEU A 230 18.27 11.61 5.83
CA LEU A 230 17.53 11.44 7.07
C LEU A 230 16.24 12.27 7.06
N GLU A 231 16.33 13.55 6.71
CA GLU A 231 15.16 14.44 6.59
C GLU A 231 14.18 13.92 5.54
N PHE A 232 14.68 13.46 4.39
CA PHE A 232 13.86 12.83 3.36
C PHE A 232 13.14 11.57 3.88
N LEU A 233 13.84 10.68 4.59
CA LEU A 233 13.22 9.48 5.19
C LEU A 233 12.20 9.84 6.28
N ALA A 234 12.42 10.91 7.04
CA ALA A 234 11.48 11.41 8.03
C ALA A 234 10.20 11.95 7.37
N MET A 235 10.33 12.69 6.25
CA MET A 235 9.19 13.16 5.46
C MET A 235 8.35 11.99 4.93
N ILE A 236 8.98 10.95 4.34
CA ILE A 236 8.24 9.78 3.84
C ILE A 236 7.54 9.05 5.01
N GLU A 237 8.20 8.91 6.16
CA GLU A 237 7.55 8.33 7.35
C GLU A 237 6.36 9.16 7.81
N HIS A 238 6.47 10.49 7.77
CA HIS A 238 5.36 11.38 8.10
C HIS A 238 4.17 11.16 7.16
N GLU A 239 4.39 11.05 5.85
CA GLU A 239 3.34 10.77 4.87
C GLU A 239 2.67 9.42 5.15
N ARG A 240 3.45 8.36 5.38
CA ARG A 240 2.93 7.03 5.72
C ARG A 240 2.15 7.06 7.03
N TRP A 241 2.62 7.79 8.03
CA TRP A 241 1.93 7.97 9.31
C TRP A 241 0.60 8.68 9.14
N ALA A 242 0.58 9.76 8.36
CA ALA A 242 -0.65 10.48 8.03
C ALA A 242 -1.63 9.59 7.26
N ALA A 243 -1.15 8.75 6.35
CA ALA A 243 -1.99 7.81 5.61
C ALA A 243 -2.75 6.84 6.52
N HIS A 244 -2.09 6.27 7.54
CA HIS A 244 -2.76 5.45 8.56
C HIS A 244 -3.92 6.20 9.23
N ARG A 245 -3.73 7.49 9.55
CA ARG A 245 -4.78 8.33 10.15
C ARG A 245 -5.92 8.60 9.16
N PHE A 246 -5.61 8.95 7.91
CA PHE A 246 -6.64 9.18 6.89
C PHE A 246 -7.47 7.94 6.59
N LEU A 247 -6.84 6.76 6.48
CA LEU A 247 -7.56 5.49 6.31
C LEU A 247 -8.53 5.20 7.45
N ASN A 248 -8.19 5.66 8.66
CA ASN A 248 -9.02 5.58 9.87
C ASN A 248 -9.99 6.78 10.04
N GLY A 249 -10.20 7.57 8.98
CA GLY A 249 -11.19 8.64 8.93
C GLY A 249 -10.83 9.91 9.72
N TRP A 250 -9.58 10.04 10.17
CA TRP A 250 -9.15 11.28 10.81
C TRP A 250 -9.10 12.42 9.81
N ARG A 251 -9.49 13.62 10.26
CA ARG A 251 -9.41 14.85 9.48
C ARG A 251 -8.61 15.88 10.27
N PHE A 252 -7.91 16.76 9.56
CA PHE A 252 -7.30 17.92 10.21
C PHE A 252 -8.40 18.74 10.89
N GLY A 253 -8.17 19.10 12.15
CA GLY A 253 -8.99 20.12 12.78
C GLY A 253 -8.70 21.47 12.13
N PRO A 254 -9.63 22.45 12.20
CA PRO A 254 -9.24 23.84 11.98
C PRO A 254 -8.07 24.17 12.92
N SER A 255 -7.06 24.88 12.41
CA SER A 255 -5.91 25.36 13.17
C SER A 255 -6.39 25.92 14.50
N ALA A 256 -5.80 25.49 15.61
CA ALA A 256 -6.33 25.64 16.97
C ALA A 256 -6.77 27.09 17.30
N THR A 257 -8.05 27.35 17.09
CA THR A 257 -8.80 28.37 17.82
C THR A 257 -10.15 27.75 18.15
N THR A 258 -10.39 27.55 19.43
CA THR A 258 -11.66 27.14 20.07
C THR A 258 -11.84 25.64 20.34
N SER A 259 -11.99 25.37 21.64
CA SER A 259 -12.25 24.09 22.28
C SER A 259 -13.54 23.41 21.80
N ALA A 260 -13.42 22.16 21.37
CA ALA A 260 -14.54 21.23 21.29
C ALA A 260 -14.07 19.81 21.60
N ARG A 261 -14.92 19.04 22.28
CA ARG A 261 -14.74 17.64 22.71
C ARG A 261 -14.15 16.73 21.61
N PRO A 262 -13.41 15.66 21.98
CA PRO A 262 -12.63 14.85 21.05
C PRO A 262 -13.55 14.06 20.11
N THR A 263 -13.73 14.58 18.91
CA THR A 263 -13.98 13.76 17.71
C THR A 263 -12.64 13.66 16.99
N ARG A 264 -12.36 12.53 16.30
CA ARG A 264 -11.11 12.23 15.56
C ARG A 264 -10.54 13.46 14.83
N ARG A 265 -9.73 14.26 15.53
CA ARG A 265 -9.19 15.55 15.10
C ARG A 265 -7.80 15.64 15.71
N TRP A 266 -6.80 15.97 14.89
CA TRP A 266 -5.44 16.30 15.36
C TRP A 266 -5.17 17.78 15.06
N CYS A 267 -4.42 18.42 15.97
CA CYS A 267 -3.77 19.71 15.74
C CYS A 267 -2.34 19.45 15.29
N THR A 268 -1.84 20.22 14.33
CA THR A 268 -0.45 20.17 13.90
C THR A 268 0.42 21.01 14.85
N GLY A 269 1.32 20.37 15.57
CA GLY A 269 2.43 21.05 16.24
C GLY A 269 3.57 21.27 15.25
N THR A 270 3.67 22.46 14.69
CA THR A 270 4.91 22.96 14.08
C THR A 270 5.65 23.76 15.14
N SER A 271 6.89 23.38 15.42
CA SER A 271 7.92 24.28 15.96
C SER A 271 9.13 24.16 15.06
#